data_AF-A0A7X2T0D7-F1
#
_entry.id   AF-A0A7X2T0D7-F1
#
_cell.length_a   1.000
_cell.length_b   1.000
_cell.length_c   1.000
_cell.angle_alpha   90.00
_cell.angle_beta   90.00
_cell.angle_gamma   90.00
#
_symmetry.space_group_name_H-M   'P 1'
#
loop_
_entity.id
_entity.type
_entity.pdbx_description
1 polymer ?
#
loop_
_entity_poly.entity_id
_entity_poly.type
_entity_poly.pdbx_seq_one_letter_code
_entity_poly.pdbx_strand_id
1 'polypeptide(L)'
;MRIKLPGSRKVKSTVLAVCAVVAIVIIITAGINNKKEKQIMQAKIEQQQKQEKEDQKKIKIEIEEKKKKQQQLDQKAGQADALFYARKYDDAIKLAEEVIKEDPDNYIAYNVLGITKIFKSRTLDEGMKDLDRSLQLKSDYGYAMFNKGLAYELLGYYDEAIEWYNKNLKVEKYVWSYYGIASIYGRRGDIENTVKYFKKAIEVDPKVKETAKDEHDFDPVRGDERFSRLLK
;
A
#
# COMPACT_ATOMS: atom_id res chain seq x y z
N MET A 1 66.26 -11.99 -42.90
CA MET A 1 67.46 -12.38 -42.13
C MET A 1 67.55 -13.92 -42.13
N ARG A 2 68.51 -14.53 -42.87
CA ARG A 2 68.67 -16.01 -42.93
C ARG A 2 69.61 -16.45 -41.81
N ILE A 3 69.08 -17.08 -40.76
CA ILE A 3 69.89 -17.65 -39.68
C ILE A 3 70.63 -18.88 -40.23
N LYS A 4 71.98 -18.84 -40.29
CA LYS A 4 72.81 -20.01 -40.66
C LYS A 4 73.06 -20.87 -39.41
N LEU A 5 72.44 -22.04 -39.34
CA LEU A 5 72.68 -23.02 -38.27
C LEU A 5 74.12 -23.61 -38.38
N PRO A 6 74.85 -23.76 -37.26
CA PRO A 6 76.21 -24.33 -37.25
C PRO A 6 76.22 -25.86 -37.47
N GLY A 7 77.33 -26.41 -37.97
CA GLY A 7 77.55 -27.86 -38.14
C GLY A 7 77.13 -28.46 -39.50
N SER A 8 77.25 -29.80 -39.61
CA SER A 8 76.94 -30.58 -40.82
C SER A 8 75.44 -30.60 -41.14
N ARG A 9 75.04 -31.01 -42.36
CA ARG A 9 73.61 -31.07 -42.77
C ARG A 9 72.75 -31.89 -41.79
N LYS A 10 73.32 -32.95 -41.19
CA LYS A 10 72.68 -33.74 -40.14
C LYS A 10 72.46 -32.92 -38.87
N VAL A 11 73.47 -32.20 -38.38
CA VAL A 11 73.38 -31.33 -37.19
C VAL A 11 72.31 -30.25 -37.36
N LYS A 12 72.24 -29.59 -38.53
CA LYS A 12 71.22 -28.57 -38.81
C LYS A 12 69.80 -29.15 -38.79
N SER A 13 69.62 -30.35 -39.35
CA SER A 13 68.34 -31.07 -39.33
C SER A 13 67.92 -31.43 -37.91
N THR A 14 68.87 -31.86 -37.07
CA THR A 14 68.62 -32.19 -35.66
C THR A 14 68.24 -30.94 -34.86
N VAL A 15 68.97 -29.84 -35.02
CA VAL A 15 68.66 -28.59 -34.32
C VAL A 15 67.28 -28.06 -34.73
N LEU A 16 66.94 -28.09 -36.01
CA LEU A 16 65.62 -27.68 -36.50
C LEU A 16 64.49 -28.56 -35.92
N ALA A 17 64.71 -29.88 -35.86
CA ALA A 17 63.75 -30.82 -35.27
C ALA A 17 63.54 -30.56 -33.77
N VAL A 18 64.61 -30.29 -33.02
CA VAL A 18 64.52 -29.92 -31.60
C VAL A 18 63.76 -28.61 -31.41
N CYS A 19 64.06 -27.58 -32.20
CA CYS A 19 63.34 -26.30 -32.13
C CYS A 19 61.85 -26.47 -32.47
N ALA A 20 61.49 -27.31 -33.45
CA ALA A 20 60.11 -27.59 -33.80
C ALA A 20 59.35 -28.31 -32.66
N VAL A 21 59.99 -29.29 -32.03
CA VAL A 21 59.42 -29.99 -30.86
C VAL A 21 59.21 -29.02 -29.68
N VAL A 22 60.18 -28.17 -29.38
CA VAL A 22 60.06 -27.14 -28.32
C VAL A 22 58.91 -26.17 -28.62
N ALA A 23 58.80 -25.69 -29.86
CA ALA A 23 57.70 -24.81 -30.26
C ALA A 23 56.32 -25.49 -30.12
N ILE A 24 56.20 -26.76 -30.51
CA ILE A 24 54.97 -27.56 -30.35
C ILE A 24 54.62 -27.72 -28.87
N VAL A 25 55.59 -28.03 -28.01
CA VAL A 25 55.37 -28.16 -26.55
C VAL A 25 54.88 -26.84 -25.95
N ILE A 26 55.44 -25.70 -26.36
CA ILE A 26 55.00 -24.37 -25.89
C ILE A 26 53.55 -24.10 -26.33
N ILE A 27 53.20 -24.38 -27.58
CA ILE A 27 51.83 -24.17 -28.10
C ILE A 27 50.82 -25.07 -27.35
N ILE A 28 51.17 -26.33 -27.12
CA ILE A 28 50.32 -27.28 -26.39
C ILE A 28 50.12 -26.82 -24.93
N THR A 29 51.20 -26.45 -24.24
CA THR A 29 51.14 -25.97 -22.85
C THR A 29 50.35 -24.66 -22.71
N ALA A 30 50.54 -23.71 -23.63
CA ALA A 30 49.75 -22.48 -23.68
C ALA A 30 48.26 -22.76 -23.95
N GLY A 31 47.94 -23.70 -24.85
CA GLY A 31 46.57 -24.12 -25.13
C GLY A 31 45.89 -24.79 -23.94
N ILE A 32 46.60 -25.64 -23.20
CA ILE A 32 46.12 -26.27 -21.96
C ILE A 32 45.87 -25.22 -20.87
N ASN A 33 46.80 -24.29 -20.68
CA ASN A 33 46.66 -23.21 -19.70
C ASN A 33 45.45 -22.31 -20.01
N ASN A 34 45.29 -21.88 -21.28
CA ASN A 34 44.14 -21.09 -21.70
C ASN A 34 42.80 -21.84 -21.51
N LYS A 35 42.77 -23.15 -21.81
CA LYS A 35 41.58 -23.99 -21.53
C LYS A 35 41.27 -24.06 -20.03
N LYS A 36 42.28 -24.22 -19.18
CA LYS A 36 42.14 -24.26 -17.73
C LYS A 36 41.66 -22.92 -17.16
N GLU A 37 42.20 -21.80 -17.64
CA GLU A 37 41.77 -20.46 -17.25
C GLU A 37 40.29 -20.20 -17.62
N LYS A 38 39.87 -20.59 -18.83
CA LYS A 38 38.46 -20.51 -19.24
C LYS A 38 37.56 -21.34 -18.35
N GLN A 39 37.97 -22.55 -17.96
CA GLN A 39 37.20 -23.40 -17.05
C GLN A 39 37.08 -22.78 -15.65
N ILE A 40 38.16 -22.20 -15.12
CA ILE A 40 38.13 -21.50 -13.82
C ILE A 40 37.21 -20.28 -13.89
N MET A 41 37.29 -19.48 -14.96
CA MET A 41 36.41 -18.33 -15.16
C MET A 41 34.95 -18.74 -15.25
N GLN A 42 34.64 -19.79 -16.02
CA GLN A 42 33.29 -20.33 -16.15
C GLN A 42 32.76 -20.84 -14.80
N ALA A 43 33.56 -21.57 -14.03
CA ALA A 43 33.19 -22.03 -12.69
C ALA A 43 32.90 -20.87 -11.72
N LYS A 44 33.69 -19.77 -11.81
CA LYS A 44 33.44 -18.55 -11.02
C LYS A 44 32.12 -17.89 -11.41
N ILE A 45 31.83 -17.78 -12.71
CA ILE A 45 30.56 -17.22 -13.20
C ILE A 45 29.38 -18.07 -12.71
N GLU A 46 29.47 -19.40 -12.80
CA GLU A 46 28.43 -20.31 -12.33
C GLU A 46 28.22 -20.20 -10.81
N GLN A 47 29.30 -20.10 -10.04
CA GLN A 47 29.23 -19.89 -8.59
C GLN A 47 28.56 -18.56 -8.26
N GLN A 48 28.92 -17.48 -8.97
CA GLN A 48 28.31 -16.16 -8.79
C GLN A 48 26.81 -16.20 -9.13
N GLN A 49 26.44 -16.80 -10.26
CA GLN A 49 25.03 -16.93 -10.65
C GLN A 49 24.21 -17.76 -9.66
N LYS A 50 24.82 -18.79 -9.06
CA LYS A 50 24.18 -19.59 -8.01
C LYS A 50 23.94 -18.74 -6.75
N GLN A 51 24.95 -17.98 -6.32
CA GLN A 51 24.85 -17.08 -5.18
C GLN A 51 23.77 -16.01 -5.40
N GLU A 52 23.75 -15.37 -6.57
CA GLU A 52 22.73 -14.38 -6.93
C GLU A 52 21.31 -14.97 -6.87
N LYS A 53 21.11 -16.21 -7.34
CA LYS A 53 19.81 -16.89 -7.25
C LYS A 53 19.40 -17.18 -5.81
N GLU A 54 20.34 -17.57 -4.95
CA GLU A 54 20.07 -17.80 -3.54
C GLU A 54 19.71 -16.50 -2.80
N ASP A 55 20.39 -15.41 -3.12
CA ASP A 55 20.13 -14.09 -2.51
C ASP A 55 18.78 -13.52 -2.99
N GLN A 56 18.46 -13.64 -4.29
CA GLN A 56 17.14 -13.29 -4.80
C GLN A 56 16.02 -14.09 -4.12
N LYS A 57 16.25 -15.38 -3.88
CA LYS A 57 15.28 -16.23 -3.16
C LYS A 57 15.07 -15.75 -1.73
N LYS A 58 16.14 -15.40 -1.00
CA LYS A 58 16.04 -14.87 0.37
C LYS A 58 15.26 -13.55 0.42
N ILE A 59 15.59 -12.61 -0.48
CA ILE A 59 14.89 -11.32 -0.59
C ILE A 59 13.39 -11.55 -0.85
N LYS A 60 13.05 -12.46 -1.76
CA LYS A 60 11.65 -12.79 -2.05
C LYS A 60 10.91 -13.31 -0.82
N ILE A 61 11.51 -14.22 -0.05
CA ILE A 61 10.93 -14.75 1.19
C ILE A 61 10.71 -13.62 2.20
N GLU A 62 11.71 -12.76 2.41
CA GLU A 62 11.60 -11.64 3.36
C GLU A 62 10.47 -10.66 2.96
N ILE A 63 10.31 -10.38 1.66
CA ILE A 63 9.22 -9.55 1.15
C ILE A 63 7.87 -10.23 1.40
N GLU A 64 7.75 -11.53 1.17
CA GLU A 64 6.52 -12.29 1.42
C GLU A 64 6.15 -12.31 2.91
N GLU A 65 7.14 -12.49 3.79
CA GLU A 65 6.95 -12.44 5.24
C GLU A 65 6.52 -11.05 5.72
N LYS A 66 7.16 -9.98 5.23
CA LYS A 66 6.76 -8.60 5.52
C LYS A 66 5.33 -8.31 5.07
N LYS A 67 4.96 -8.73 3.86
CA LYS A 67 3.58 -8.57 3.35
C LYS A 67 2.57 -9.32 4.20
N LYS A 68 2.89 -10.56 4.59
CA LYS A 68 2.02 -11.36 5.45
C LYS A 68 1.84 -10.71 6.82
N LYS A 69 2.91 -10.19 7.40
CA LYS A 69 2.86 -9.44 8.66
C LYS A 69 2.00 -8.19 8.54
N GLN A 70 2.17 -7.40 7.47
CA GLN A 70 1.32 -6.23 7.20
C GLN A 70 -0.16 -6.62 7.14
N GLN A 71 -0.49 -7.66 6.39
CA GLN A 71 -1.87 -8.12 6.24
C GLN A 71 -2.49 -8.54 7.59
N GLN A 72 -1.71 -9.18 8.47
CA GLN A 72 -2.16 -9.55 9.81
C GLN A 72 -2.45 -8.32 10.67
N LEU A 73 -1.61 -7.27 10.56
CA LEU A 73 -1.80 -6.02 11.27
C LEU A 73 -3.01 -5.23 10.75
N ASP A 74 -3.20 -5.19 9.44
CA ASP A 74 -4.38 -4.59 8.82
C ASP A 74 -5.67 -5.29 9.26
N GLN A 75 -5.64 -6.63 9.36
CA GLN A 75 -6.76 -7.42 9.90
C GLN A 75 -7.03 -7.07 11.37
N LYS A 76 -5.98 -6.92 12.19
CA LYS A 76 -6.09 -6.52 13.59
C LYS A 76 -6.63 -5.10 13.73
N ALA A 77 -6.26 -4.18 12.85
CA ALA A 77 -6.86 -2.84 12.78
C ALA A 77 -8.35 -2.91 12.40
N GLY A 78 -8.74 -3.81 11.49
CA GLY A 78 -10.14 -4.09 11.18
C GLY A 78 -10.94 -4.64 12.38
N GLN A 79 -10.32 -5.40 13.27
CA GLN A 79 -10.95 -5.81 14.53
C GLN A 79 -11.17 -4.63 15.48
N ALA A 80 -10.25 -3.66 15.49
CA ALA A 80 -10.43 -2.42 16.26
C ALA A 80 -11.61 -1.61 15.73
N ASP A 81 -11.78 -1.55 14.41
CA ASP A 81 -12.93 -0.90 13.77
C ASP A 81 -14.26 -1.59 14.15
N ALA A 82 -14.28 -2.93 14.17
CA ALA A 82 -15.45 -3.68 14.65
C ALA A 82 -15.79 -3.37 16.13
N LEU A 83 -14.78 -3.19 16.98
CA LEU A 83 -14.96 -2.77 18.38
C LEU A 83 -15.52 -1.35 18.48
N PHE A 84 -15.09 -0.45 17.61
CA PHE A 84 -15.65 0.90 17.49
C PHE A 84 -17.15 0.85 17.19
N TYR A 85 -17.58 0.08 16.17
CA TYR A 85 -19.00 -0.09 15.85
C TYR A 85 -19.80 -0.76 16.98
N ALA A 86 -19.16 -1.64 17.76
CA ALA A 86 -19.74 -2.21 18.97
C ALA A 86 -19.77 -1.24 20.18
N ARG A 87 -19.33 0.01 19.99
CA ARG A 87 -19.20 1.07 21.02
C ARG A 87 -18.26 0.70 22.16
N LYS A 88 -17.35 -0.26 21.95
CA LYS A 88 -16.30 -0.65 22.89
C LYS A 88 -15.05 0.20 22.66
N TYR A 89 -15.17 1.50 22.94
CA TYR A 89 -14.15 2.47 22.54
C TYR A 89 -12.79 2.24 23.21
N ASP A 90 -12.76 1.81 24.48
CA ASP A 90 -11.50 1.52 25.19
C ASP A 90 -10.76 0.34 24.55
N ASP A 91 -11.48 -0.73 24.21
CA ASP A 91 -10.90 -1.91 23.56
C ASP A 91 -10.42 -1.57 22.14
N ALA A 92 -11.19 -0.77 21.39
CA ALA A 92 -10.83 -0.31 20.05
C ALA A 92 -9.56 0.55 20.07
N ILE A 93 -9.46 1.51 21.00
CA ILE A 93 -8.27 2.36 21.18
C ILE A 93 -7.05 1.49 21.49
N LYS A 94 -7.16 0.62 22.50
CA LYS A 94 -6.06 -0.26 22.91
C LYS A 94 -5.57 -1.12 21.74
N LEU A 95 -6.49 -1.72 21.00
CA LEU A 95 -6.14 -2.60 19.89
C LEU A 95 -5.48 -1.84 18.73
N ALA A 96 -5.96 -0.64 18.40
CA ALA A 96 -5.35 0.22 17.39
C ALA A 96 -3.94 0.69 17.81
N GLU A 97 -3.74 1.06 19.09
CA GLU A 97 -2.43 1.43 19.63
C GLU A 97 -1.44 0.26 19.60
N GLU A 98 -1.90 -0.97 19.87
CA GLU A 98 -1.06 -2.17 19.72
C GLU A 98 -0.62 -2.38 18.26
N VAL A 99 -1.50 -2.14 17.28
CA VAL A 99 -1.14 -2.22 15.86
C VAL A 99 -0.11 -1.15 15.50
N ILE A 100 -0.33 0.11 15.91
CA ILE A 100 0.59 1.23 15.65
C ILE A 100 1.97 0.99 16.30
N LYS A 101 2.01 0.39 17.49
CA LYS A 101 3.27 0.04 18.15
C LYS A 101 4.08 -0.98 17.36
N GLU A 102 3.40 -1.91 16.68
CA GLU A 102 4.05 -2.95 15.87
C GLU A 102 4.38 -2.47 14.44
N ASP A 103 3.53 -1.62 13.88
CA ASP A 103 3.69 -0.96 12.58
C ASP A 103 3.29 0.53 12.68
N PRO A 104 4.27 1.42 12.91
CA PRO A 104 4.04 2.87 13.01
C PRO A 104 3.54 3.55 11.73
N ASP A 105 3.51 2.82 10.61
CA ASP A 105 3.02 3.29 9.32
C ASP A 105 1.63 2.71 8.96
N ASN A 106 0.98 1.99 9.90
CA ASN A 106 -0.35 1.44 9.70
C ASN A 106 -1.43 2.53 9.68
N TYR A 107 -1.70 3.10 8.51
CA TYR A 107 -2.68 4.16 8.34
C TYR A 107 -4.12 3.74 8.73
N ILE A 108 -4.47 2.44 8.64
CA ILE A 108 -5.80 1.94 9.01
C ILE A 108 -5.98 2.06 10.53
N ALA A 109 -4.99 1.67 11.31
CA ALA A 109 -5.03 1.76 12.77
C ALA A 109 -5.12 3.23 13.24
N TYR A 110 -4.37 4.16 12.64
CA TYR A 110 -4.51 5.59 12.94
C TYR A 110 -5.92 6.12 12.62
N ASN A 111 -6.52 5.68 11.51
CA ASN A 111 -7.89 6.07 11.17
C ASN A 111 -8.88 5.62 12.25
N VAL A 112 -8.82 4.35 12.66
CA VAL A 112 -9.70 3.78 13.69
C VAL A 112 -9.45 4.45 15.04
N LEU A 113 -8.20 4.66 15.42
CA LEU A 113 -7.83 5.33 16.67
C LEU A 113 -8.43 6.74 16.73
N GLY A 114 -8.27 7.50 15.64
CA GLY A 114 -8.74 8.88 15.56
C GLY A 114 -10.25 9.00 15.69
N ILE A 115 -11.01 8.26 14.88
CA ILE A 115 -12.48 8.31 14.97
C ILE A 115 -12.99 7.80 16.32
N THR A 116 -12.36 6.76 16.89
CA THR A 116 -12.74 6.21 18.19
C THR A 116 -12.53 7.21 19.32
N LYS A 117 -11.37 7.89 19.34
CA LYS A 117 -11.09 8.95 20.34
C LYS A 117 -12.12 10.08 20.27
N ILE A 118 -12.53 10.49 19.07
CA ILE A 118 -13.52 11.57 18.88
C ILE A 118 -14.88 11.14 19.39
N PHE A 119 -15.34 9.93 19.05
CA PHE A 119 -16.63 9.42 19.54
C PHE A 119 -16.65 9.23 21.06
N LYS A 120 -15.52 8.83 21.65
CA LYS A 120 -15.37 8.65 23.10
C LYS A 120 -15.34 9.99 23.84
N SER A 121 -14.51 10.93 23.40
CA SER A 121 -14.27 12.21 24.09
C SER A 121 -15.28 13.30 23.75
N ARG A 122 -15.94 13.21 22.59
CA ARG A 122 -16.78 14.26 21.99
C ARG A 122 -16.02 15.56 21.72
N THR A 123 -14.70 15.49 21.49
CA THR A 123 -13.88 16.61 21.02
C THR A 123 -13.02 16.19 19.83
N LEU A 124 -12.49 17.17 19.08
CA LEU A 124 -11.60 16.89 17.94
C LEU A 124 -10.13 16.73 18.34
N ASP A 125 -9.77 17.02 19.59
CA ASP A 125 -8.42 17.41 19.99
C ASP A 125 -7.32 16.41 19.60
N GLU A 126 -7.43 15.17 20.08
CA GLU A 126 -6.43 14.14 19.82
C GLU A 126 -6.76 13.33 18.57
N GLY A 127 -8.04 12.95 18.40
CA GLY A 127 -8.40 12.05 17.32
C GLY A 127 -8.25 12.66 15.92
N MET A 128 -8.34 13.99 15.78
CA MET A 128 -8.06 14.63 14.49
C MET A 128 -6.58 14.50 14.08
N LYS A 129 -5.65 14.52 15.05
CA LYS A 129 -4.22 14.32 14.79
C LYS A 129 -3.96 12.90 14.28
N ASP A 130 -4.66 11.92 14.82
CA ASP A 130 -4.57 10.52 14.37
C ASP A 130 -5.16 10.35 12.96
N LEU A 131 -6.31 10.98 12.67
CA LEU A 131 -6.86 11.01 11.30
C LEU A 131 -5.93 11.71 10.30
N ASP A 132 -5.29 12.80 10.72
CA ASP A 132 -4.27 13.50 9.91
C ASP A 132 -3.05 12.61 9.67
N ARG A 133 -2.60 11.87 10.68
CA ARG A 133 -1.49 10.93 10.53
C ARG A 133 -1.84 9.81 9.55
N SER A 134 -3.06 9.29 9.58
CA SER A 134 -3.56 8.32 8.60
C SER A 134 -3.44 8.86 7.16
N LEU A 135 -3.88 10.10 6.92
CA LEU A 135 -3.81 10.73 5.61
C LEU A 135 -2.40 11.17 5.20
N GLN A 136 -1.49 11.44 6.15
CA GLN A 136 -0.07 11.67 5.85
C GLN A 136 0.60 10.39 5.35
N LEU A 137 0.25 9.24 5.95
CA LEU A 137 0.77 7.93 5.56
C LEU A 137 0.14 7.44 4.24
N LYS A 138 -1.16 7.68 4.05
CA LYS A 138 -1.89 7.33 2.84
C LYS A 138 -2.88 8.45 2.44
N SER A 139 -2.42 9.35 1.57
CA SER A 139 -3.17 10.56 1.18
C SER A 139 -4.43 10.30 0.37
N ASP A 140 -4.55 9.14 -0.26
CA ASP A 140 -5.72 8.70 -1.03
C ASP A 140 -6.63 7.76 -0.21
N TYR A 141 -6.48 7.68 1.11
CA TYR A 141 -7.35 6.85 1.93
C TYR A 141 -8.71 7.51 2.17
N GLY A 142 -9.65 7.25 1.25
CA GLY A 142 -10.99 7.84 1.25
C GLY A 142 -11.74 7.65 2.57
N TYR A 143 -11.59 6.48 3.21
CA TYR A 143 -12.26 6.19 4.48
C TYR A 143 -11.81 7.12 5.63
N ALA A 144 -10.54 7.54 5.67
CA ALA A 144 -10.09 8.55 6.64
C ALA A 144 -10.64 9.95 6.31
N MET A 145 -10.79 10.30 5.03
CA MET A 145 -11.47 11.55 4.64
C MET A 145 -12.95 11.53 5.05
N PHE A 146 -13.63 10.40 4.87
CA PHE A 146 -15.00 10.20 5.35
C PHE A 146 -15.06 10.35 6.88
N ASN A 147 -14.17 9.71 7.63
CA ASN A 147 -14.16 9.80 9.09
C ASN A 147 -13.85 11.21 9.60
N LYS A 148 -13.04 12.00 8.88
CA LYS A 148 -12.90 13.44 9.16
C LYS A 148 -14.23 14.18 8.95
N GLY A 149 -14.93 13.91 7.85
CA GLY A 149 -16.27 14.46 7.60
C GLY A 149 -17.25 14.12 8.71
N LEU A 150 -17.30 12.85 9.10
CA LEU A 150 -18.14 12.34 10.18
C LEU A 150 -17.80 12.97 11.53
N ALA A 151 -16.51 13.14 11.83
CA ALA A 151 -16.06 13.78 13.07
C ALA A 151 -16.50 15.24 13.16
N TYR A 152 -16.36 16.01 12.08
CA TYR A 152 -16.84 17.39 12.02
C TYR A 152 -18.37 17.45 12.14
N GLU A 153 -19.07 16.56 11.43
CA GLU A 153 -20.53 16.48 11.49
C GLU A 153 -21.03 16.19 12.91
N LEU A 154 -20.41 15.22 13.59
CA LEU A 154 -20.75 14.80 14.95
C LEU A 154 -20.73 15.97 15.95
N LEU A 155 -19.87 16.96 15.72
CA LEU A 155 -19.71 18.13 16.58
C LEU A 155 -20.31 19.41 16.01
N GLY A 156 -21.08 19.31 14.92
CA GLY A 156 -21.83 20.45 14.35
C GLY A 156 -21.04 21.35 13.39
N TYR A 157 -19.81 21.01 13.04
CA TYR A 157 -18.98 21.73 12.07
C TYR A 157 -19.36 21.31 10.63
N TYR A 158 -20.55 21.71 10.22
CA TYR A 158 -21.20 21.19 9.03
C TYR A 158 -20.53 21.57 7.70
N ASP A 159 -19.91 22.75 7.61
CA ASP A 159 -19.27 23.16 6.35
C ASP A 159 -17.95 22.41 6.14
N GLU A 160 -17.17 22.22 7.22
CA GLU A 160 -15.97 21.39 7.23
C GLU A 160 -16.30 19.93 6.94
N ALA A 161 -17.40 19.41 7.49
CA ALA A 161 -17.87 18.06 7.22
C ALA A 161 -18.15 17.85 5.72
N ILE A 162 -18.89 18.79 5.10
CA ILE A 162 -19.18 18.77 3.67
C ILE A 162 -17.89 18.84 2.84
N GLU A 163 -16.90 19.66 3.23
CA GLU A 163 -15.61 19.74 2.54
C GLU A 163 -14.91 18.37 2.54
N TRP A 164 -14.84 17.70 3.70
CA TRP A 164 -14.18 16.41 3.83
C TRP A 164 -14.93 15.27 3.14
N TYR A 165 -16.27 15.26 3.19
CA TYR A 165 -17.06 14.33 2.38
C TYR A 165 -16.82 14.55 0.88
N ASN A 166 -16.74 15.79 0.41
CA ASN A 166 -16.41 16.06 -1.00
C ASN A 166 -14.97 15.65 -1.36
N LYS A 167 -14.00 15.75 -0.43
CA LYS A 167 -12.65 15.20 -0.63
C LYS A 167 -12.69 13.68 -0.80
N ASN A 168 -13.42 12.97 0.05
CA ASN A 168 -13.62 11.53 -0.10
C ASN A 168 -14.25 11.18 -1.47
N LEU A 169 -15.26 11.94 -1.88
CA LEU A 169 -15.97 11.73 -3.16
C LEU A 169 -15.11 11.99 -4.41
N LYS A 170 -13.94 12.64 -4.27
CA LYS A 170 -12.93 12.75 -5.34
C LYS A 170 -12.07 11.48 -5.47
N VAL A 171 -11.98 10.68 -4.41
CA VAL A 171 -11.27 9.39 -4.40
C VAL A 171 -12.19 8.28 -4.90
N GLU A 172 -13.37 8.16 -4.29
CA GLU A 172 -14.34 7.12 -4.66
C GLU A 172 -15.78 7.56 -4.43
N LYS A 173 -16.72 6.93 -5.15
CA LYS A 173 -18.16 7.15 -4.94
C LYS A 173 -18.63 6.42 -3.69
N TYR A 174 -18.43 7.05 -2.54
CA TYR A 174 -18.83 6.47 -1.26
C TYR A 174 -20.25 6.90 -0.85
N VAL A 175 -21.13 5.92 -0.64
CA VAL A 175 -22.54 6.17 -0.32
C VAL A 175 -22.71 7.07 0.90
N TRP A 176 -21.98 6.79 1.98
CA TRP A 176 -22.13 7.51 3.25
C TRP A 176 -21.61 8.95 3.18
N SER A 177 -20.71 9.28 2.25
CA SER A 177 -20.34 10.68 2.01
C SER A 177 -21.44 11.46 1.31
N TYR A 178 -22.15 10.86 0.34
CA TYR A 178 -23.34 11.49 -0.22
C TYR A 178 -24.46 11.61 0.82
N TYR A 179 -24.65 10.57 1.63
CA TYR A 179 -25.64 10.55 2.69
C TYR A 179 -25.36 11.60 3.77
N GLY A 180 -24.12 11.70 4.27
CA GLY A 180 -23.73 12.69 5.27
C GLY A 180 -23.93 14.12 4.78
N ILE A 181 -23.57 14.42 3.53
CA ILE A 181 -23.87 15.73 2.92
C ILE A 181 -25.39 15.98 2.88
N ALA A 182 -26.18 14.98 2.48
CA ALA A 182 -27.63 15.11 2.44
C ALA A 182 -28.25 15.32 3.83
N SER A 183 -27.78 14.59 4.84
CA SER A 183 -28.19 14.74 6.24
C SER A 183 -27.91 16.16 6.75
N ILE A 184 -26.73 16.70 6.48
CA ILE A 184 -26.37 18.07 6.87
C ILE A 184 -27.32 19.10 6.24
N TYR A 185 -27.61 18.98 4.94
CA TYR A 185 -28.59 19.86 4.29
C TYR A 185 -30.01 19.64 4.81
N GLY A 186 -30.37 18.41 5.16
CA GLY A 186 -31.65 18.05 5.78
C GLY A 186 -31.84 18.78 7.11
N ARG A 187 -30.84 18.75 7.99
CA ARG A 187 -30.84 19.47 9.28
C ARG A 187 -30.97 20.98 9.08
N ARG A 188 -30.42 21.51 7.98
CA ARG A 188 -30.52 22.93 7.60
C ARG A 188 -31.85 23.29 6.92
N GLY A 189 -32.72 22.32 6.62
CA GLY A 189 -33.96 22.55 5.87
C GLY A 189 -33.75 22.85 4.38
N ASP A 190 -32.54 22.64 3.85
CA ASP A 190 -32.25 22.87 2.43
C ASP A 190 -32.72 21.67 1.62
N ILE A 191 -33.97 21.73 1.18
CA ILE A 191 -34.62 20.65 0.44
C ILE A 191 -33.91 20.37 -0.89
N GLU A 192 -33.46 21.41 -1.59
CA GLU A 192 -32.87 21.26 -2.93
C GLU A 192 -31.57 20.45 -2.86
N ASN A 193 -30.67 20.83 -1.95
CA ASN A 193 -29.42 20.08 -1.79
C ASN A 193 -29.66 18.72 -1.11
N THR A 194 -30.59 18.60 -0.16
CA THR A 194 -30.95 17.29 0.42
C THR A 194 -31.37 16.32 -0.67
N VAL A 195 -32.35 16.68 -1.52
CA VAL A 195 -32.84 15.84 -2.62
C VAL A 195 -31.72 15.50 -3.60
N LYS A 196 -30.88 16.47 -3.96
CA LYS A 196 -29.75 16.28 -4.89
C LYS A 196 -28.74 15.26 -4.37
N TYR A 197 -28.28 15.40 -3.14
CA TYR A 197 -27.25 14.52 -2.57
C TYR A 197 -27.82 13.18 -2.13
N PHE A 198 -29.06 13.14 -1.63
CA PHE A 198 -29.71 11.89 -1.25
C PHE A 198 -30.02 11.00 -2.45
N LYS A 199 -30.42 11.57 -3.60
CA LYS A 199 -30.53 10.83 -4.87
C LYS A 199 -29.23 10.14 -5.25
N LYS A 200 -28.09 10.84 -5.12
CA LYS A 200 -26.77 10.25 -5.38
C LYS A 200 -26.43 9.12 -4.40
N ALA A 201 -26.82 9.24 -3.13
CA ALA A 201 -26.65 8.15 -2.17
C ALA A 201 -27.47 6.91 -2.58
N ILE A 202 -28.74 7.10 -2.97
CA ILE A 202 -29.63 6.02 -3.44
C ILE A 202 -29.10 5.36 -4.71
N GLU A 203 -28.54 6.13 -5.64
CA GLU A 203 -27.92 5.59 -6.86
C GLU A 203 -26.74 4.66 -6.56
N VAL A 204 -26.01 4.89 -5.47
CA VAL A 204 -24.89 4.03 -5.03
C VAL A 204 -25.38 2.83 -4.23
N ASP A 205 -26.24 3.04 -3.24
CA ASP A 205 -26.89 1.97 -2.49
C ASP A 205 -28.33 2.36 -2.13
N PRO A 206 -29.35 1.73 -2.76
CA PRO A 206 -30.75 2.00 -2.46
C PRO A 206 -31.17 1.72 -1.01
N LYS A 207 -30.40 0.93 -0.23
CA LYS A 207 -30.73 0.59 1.16
C LYS A 207 -30.72 1.80 2.09
N VAL A 208 -30.02 2.88 1.71
CA VAL A 208 -30.01 4.12 2.51
C VAL A 208 -31.38 4.77 2.65
N LYS A 209 -32.35 4.40 1.78
CA LYS A 209 -33.75 4.78 1.95
C LYS A 209 -34.31 4.32 3.28
N GLU A 210 -34.00 3.09 3.70
CA GLU A 210 -34.49 2.54 4.96
C GLU A 210 -33.88 3.30 6.14
N THR A 211 -32.57 3.58 6.10
CA THR A 211 -31.92 4.41 7.14
C THR A 211 -32.59 5.79 7.23
N ALA A 212 -32.79 6.48 6.10
CA ALA A 212 -33.39 7.82 6.09
C ALA A 212 -34.85 7.90 6.58
N LYS A 213 -35.59 6.77 6.59
CA LYS A 213 -36.96 6.76 7.13
C LYS A 213 -36.98 7.03 8.64
N ASP A 214 -35.95 6.59 9.37
CA ASP A 214 -35.93 6.70 10.83
C ASP A 214 -34.99 7.80 11.33
N GLU A 215 -34.12 8.34 10.47
CA GLU A 215 -33.18 9.41 10.85
C GLU A 215 -33.85 10.78 11.00
N HIS A 216 -33.57 11.44 12.13
CA HIS A 216 -34.11 12.77 12.47
C HIS A 216 -33.50 13.90 11.64
N ASP A 217 -32.36 13.65 11.00
CA ASP A 217 -31.66 14.63 10.17
C ASP A 217 -32.52 15.16 9.03
N PHE A 218 -33.51 14.38 8.60
CA PHE A 218 -34.41 14.74 7.51
C PHE A 218 -35.76 15.29 7.98
N ASP A 219 -36.01 15.39 9.29
CA ASP A 219 -37.30 15.87 9.80
C ASP A 219 -37.70 17.25 9.25
N PRO A 220 -36.79 18.25 9.09
CA PRO A 220 -37.13 19.54 8.52
C PRO A 220 -37.59 19.49 7.05
N VAL A 221 -37.19 18.45 6.30
CA VAL A 221 -37.45 18.32 4.85
C VAL A 221 -38.43 17.18 4.53
N ARG A 222 -38.82 16.38 5.53
CA ARG A 222 -39.63 15.17 5.40
C ARG A 222 -40.99 15.44 4.73
N GLY A 223 -41.58 16.60 4.99
CA GLY A 223 -42.86 17.03 4.43
C GLY A 223 -42.85 17.42 2.94
N ASP A 224 -41.67 17.64 2.33
CA ASP A 224 -41.59 18.01 0.91
C ASP A 224 -41.80 16.78 0.01
N GLU A 225 -42.65 16.92 -1.00
CA GLU A 225 -43.01 15.82 -1.91
C GLU A 225 -41.84 15.26 -2.70
N ARG A 226 -40.83 16.08 -3.01
CA ARG A 226 -39.64 15.64 -3.75
C ARG A 226 -38.81 14.69 -2.88
N PHE A 227 -38.62 15.03 -1.60
CA PHE A 227 -37.88 14.17 -0.67
C PHE A 227 -38.69 12.93 -0.28
N SER A 228 -39.97 13.10 0.08
CA SER A 228 -40.87 11.98 0.42
C SER A 228 -40.96 10.91 -0.67
N ARG A 229 -40.91 11.30 -1.96
CA ARG A 229 -40.89 10.34 -3.07
C ARG A 229 -39.61 9.50 -3.14
N LEU A 230 -38.49 9.98 -2.60
CA LEU A 230 -37.24 9.22 -2.56
C LEU A 230 -37.23 8.11 -1.51
N LEU A 231 -38.06 8.24 -0.46
CA LEU A 231 -38.20 7.25 0.61
C LEU A 231 -39.12 6.07 0.27
N LYS A 232 -39.90 6.20 -0.81
CA LYS A 232 -40.74 5.12 -1.35
C LYS A 232 -39.89 4.13 -2.16
#